data_AF-A0AAP9DXI5-F1
#
_entry.id   AF-A0AAP9DXI5-F1
#
_cell.length_a   1.000
_cell.length_b   1.000
_cell.length_c   1.000
_cell.angle_alpha   90.00
_cell.angle_beta   90.00
_cell.angle_gamma   90.00
#
_symmetry.space_group_name_H-M   'P 1'
#
loop_
_entity.id
_entity.type
_entity.pdbx_description
1 polymer ?
#
loop_
_entity_poly.entity_id
_entity_poly.type
_entity_poly.pdbx_seq_one_letter_code
_entity_poly.pdbx_strand_id
1 'polypeptide(L)'
;MKKKFYCSLVLSLALASAAIGGNAAYAIGGAGSSNYYRYEVIDSRSAKDFNEDRKAAEKWGNKEYKAWNKKLNASEKELVKEYTGNAKPFNTYLRANEGKLGFKPDIDKKIVKLDEALKKSTVSETVLVYRGDDTSIFGKEFQNSLYQGNKVDRELFRKLRDQYQGKTKTEYGYLSTSLVSNQQFAMRPILTTLKVPKGAHAGYVDNISLYKGQYELLLPRNTKIRIDKMYIIVNKGSETIKIEATVLP
;
A
#
# COMPACT_ATOMS: atom_id res chain seq x y z
N MET A 1 -38.04 -45.02 17.87
CA MET A 1 -38.56 -45.92 16.79
C MET A 1 -38.89 -45.04 15.59
N LYS A 2 -38.70 -45.39 14.31
CA LYS A 2 -38.37 -46.66 13.61
C LYS A 2 -37.07 -46.39 12.77
N LYS A 3 -36.10 -47.28 12.47
CA LYS A 3 -36.08 -48.57 11.72
C LYS A 3 -36.86 -48.48 10.39
N LYS A 4 -36.36 -48.89 9.20
CA LYS A 4 -35.03 -49.26 8.66
C LYS A 4 -35.09 -48.93 7.12
N PHE A 5 -34.22 -49.29 6.17
CA PHE A 5 -33.21 -50.36 6.06
C PHE A 5 -31.92 -49.89 5.35
N TYR A 6 -31.52 -50.53 4.24
CA TYR A 6 -30.28 -50.34 3.44
C TYR A 6 -30.64 -50.33 1.94
N CYS A 7 -29.73 -49.84 1.08
CA CYS A 7 -29.09 -50.76 0.13
C CYS A 7 -27.62 -50.35 -0.08
N SER A 8 -26.74 -51.31 -0.36
CA SER A 8 -25.32 -51.09 -0.64
C SER A 8 -24.96 -51.85 -1.90
N LEU A 9 -24.11 -51.26 -2.75
CA LEU A 9 -23.46 -51.99 -3.83
C LEU A 9 -21.96 -51.73 -3.78
N VAL A 10 -21.21 -52.80 -3.50
CA VAL A 10 -19.77 -52.87 -3.68
C VAL A 10 -19.54 -53.70 -4.94
N LEU A 11 -18.69 -53.23 -5.84
CA LEU A 11 -18.11 -54.08 -6.87
C LEU A 11 -16.60 -53.82 -6.90
N SER A 12 -15.83 -54.90 -6.94
CA SER A 12 -14.37 -54.94 -6.92
C SER A 12 -13.85 -55.71 -8.15
N LEU A 13 -12.54 -56.00 -8.18
CA LEU A 13 -11.71 -56.49 -9.31
C LEU A 13 -11.13 -55.37 -10.19
N ALA A 14 -9.88 -55.44 -10.66
CA ALA A 14 -8.77 -56.33 -10.28
C ALA A 14 -7.40 -55.67 -10.61
N LEU A 15 -6.31 -56.24 -10.10
CA LEU A 15 -4.94 -55.82 -10.45
C LEU A 15 -4.50 -56.41 -11.79
N ALA A 16 -3.64 -55.67 -12.49
CA ALA A 16 -2.55 -56.23 -13.30
C ALA A 16 -1.34 -55.30 -13.21
N SER A 17 -0.13 -55.85 -13.11
CA SER A 17 1.12 -55.10 -13.00
C SER A 17 2.17 -55.60 -13.99
N ALA A 18 2.87 -54.66 -14.62
CA ALA A 18 4.14 -54.89 -15.31
C ALA A 18 4.90 -53.56 -15.41
N ALA A 19 6.22 -53.62 -15.50
CA ALA A 19 7.13 -52.50 -15.73
C ALA A 19 8.10 -52.85 -16.87
N ILE A 20 9.11 -51.99 -17.11
CA ILE A 20 10.07 -52.04 -18.24
C ILE A 20 9.40 -51.58 -19.56
N GLY A 21 9.99 -50.69 -20.37
CA GLY A 21 11.23 -49.92 -20.22
C GLY A 21 11.74 -49.40 -21.57
N GLY A 22 12.71 -48.48 -21.56
CA GLY A 22 13.44 -48.04 -22.78
C GLY A 22 13.27 -46.56 -23.14
N ASN A 23 14.38 -45.95 -23.60
CA ASN A 23 14.41 -44.57 -24.11
C ASN A 23 14.29 -44.57 -25.64
N ALA A 24 13.52 -43.64 -26.20
CA ALA A 24 13.76 -43.07 -27.53
C ALA A 24 13.09 -41.68 -27.60
N ALA A 25 13.80 -40.68 -28.14
CA ALA A 25 13.23 -39.36 -28.38
C ALA A 25 12.82 -39.23 -29.85
N TYR A 26 11.63 -38.68 -30.11
CA TYR A 26 11.29 -38.07 -31.38
C TYR A 26 10.57 -36.75 -31.14
N ALA A 27 11.21 -35.67 -31.57
CA ALA A 27 10.57 -34.35 -31.64
C ALA A 27 9.94 -34.20 -33.02
N ILE A 28 8.65 -33.88 -33.06
CA ILE A 28 7.95 -33.43 -34.27
C ILE A 28 7.23 -32.12 -33.90
N GLY A 29 7.50 -31.04 -34.63
CA GLY A 29 7.05 -29.71 -34.25
C GLY A 29 5.57 -29.48 -34.53
N GLY A 30 4.81 -29.08 -33.50
CA GLY A 30 3.48 -28.48 -33.64
C GLY A 30 3.56 -26.98 -33.35
N ALA A 31 3.19 -26.13 -34.32
CA ALA A 31 3.23 -24.67 -34.18
C ALA A 31 2.08 -24.14 -33.30
N GLY A 32 2.21 -24.28 -31.98
CA GLY A 32 1.25 -23.76 -31.00
C GLY A 32 1.53 -22.29 -30.63
N SER A 33 0.77 -21.36 -31.21
CA SER A 33 0.91 -19.92 -30.95
C SER A 33 0.32 -19.49 -29.59
N SER A 34 0.95 -19.90 -28.49
CA SER A 34 0.58 -19.42 -27.15
C SER A 34 1.21 -18.06 -26.86
N ASN A 35 0.44 -16.98 -27.05
CA ASN A 35 0.77 -15.65 -26.53
C ASN A 35 0.67 -15.66 -25.00
N TYR A 36 1.65 -16.27 -24.34
CA TYR A 36 1.82 -16.15 -22.90
C TYR A 36 2.15 -14.69 -22.60
N TYR A 37 1.22 -13.98 -21.96
CA TYR A 37 1.48 -12.62 -21.49
C TYR A 37 2.68 -12.66 -20.56
N ARG A 38 3.81 -12.17 -21.06
CA ARG A 38 5.04 -11.97 -20.30
C ARG A 38 4.78 -10.85 -19.30
N TYR A 39 4.16 -11.21 -18.18
CA TYR A 39 4.13 -10.37 -16.99
C TYR A 39 5.55 -9.91 -16.74
N GLU A 40 5.75 -8.60 -16.81
CA GLU A 40 7.01 -8.00 -16.39
C GLU A 40 7.30 -8.46 -14.97
N VAL A 41 8.54 -8.88 -14.72
CA VAL A 41 8.93 -9.36 -13.38
C VAL A 41 8.85 -8.17 -12.44
N ILE A 42 7.73 -8.05 -11.72
CA ILE A 42 7.48 -6.99 -10.75
C ILE A 42 8.59 -7.11 -9.71
N ASP A 43 9.50 -6.14 -9.75
CA ASP A 43 10.80 -6.15 -9.07
C ASP A 43 10.75 -6.85 -7.70
N SER A 44 11.24 -8.10 -7.71
CA SER A 44 11.22 -9.00 -6.56
C SER A 44 12.36 -8.75 -5.58
N ARG A 45 13.15 -7.68 -5.78
CA ARG A 45 13.98 -7.12 -4.71
C ARG A 45 13.06 -6.83 -3.52
N SER A 46 13.38 -7.48 -2.40
CA SER A 46 12.66 -7.31 -1.13
C SER A 46 12.60 -5.84 -0.78
N ALA A 47 11.39 -5.30 -0.59
CA ALA A 47 11.25 -3.96 -0.08
C ALA A 47 11.87 -3.91 1.32
N LYS A 48 12.69 -2.90 1.57
CA LYS A 48 13.29 -2.67 2.88
C LYS A 48 12.19 -2.34 3.87
N ASP A 49 12.02 -3.19 4.86
CA ASP A 49 10.98 -3.06 5.88
C ASP A 49 11.64 -2.99 7.24
N PHE A 50 11.38 -1.91 7.97
CA PHE A 50 11.91 -1.71 9.32
C PHE A 50 11.03 -2.33 10.39
N ASN A 51 9.78 -2.71 10.06
CA ASN A 51 8.77 -3.17 11.02
C ASN A 51 8.68 -2.23 12.24
N GLU A 52 9.16 -2.64 13.41
CA GLU A 52 9.17 -1.82 14.64
C GLU A 52 10.56 -1.25 14.98
N ASP A 53 11.61 -1.53 14.20
CA ASP A 53 12.98 -1.01 14.44
C ASP A 53 13.11 0.46 14.04
N ARG A 54 12.72 1.31 14.99
CA ARG A 54 12.87 2.76 14.95
C ARG A 54 14.32 3.21 14.78
N LYS A 55 15.31 2.48 15.27
CA LYS A 55 16.74 2.88 15.16
C LYS A 55 17.27 2.66 13.75
N ALA A 56 16.91 1.54 13.11
CA ALA A 56 17.22 1.31 11.70
C ALA A 56 16.46 2.28 10.78
N ALA A 57 15.16 2.51 11.05
CA ALA A 57 14.34 3.46 10.31
C ALA A 57 14.90 4.89 10.39
N GLU A 58 15.23 5.37 11.60
CA GLU A 58 15.84 6.68 11.81
C GLU A 58 17.20 6.80 11.11
N LYS A 59 18.10 5.81 11.28
CA LYS A 59 19.41 5.79 10.63
C LYS A 59 19.31 5.87 9.10
N TRP A 60 18.29 5.23 8.52
CA TRP A 60 18.01 5.29 7.09
C TRP A 60 17.40 6.64 6.68
N GLY A 61 16.34 7.09 7.36
CA GLY A 61 15.68 8.36 7.07
C GLY A 61 16.63 9.55 7.18
N ASN A 62 17.51 9.55 8.17
CA ASN A 62 18.55 10.57 8.37
C ASN A 62 19.60 10.56 7.23
N LYS A 63 19.89 9.41 6.61
CA LYS A 63 20.75 9.32 5.41
C LYS A 63 20.07 9.96 4.20
N GLU A 64 18.82 9.60 3.91
CA GLU A 64 18.07 10.17 2.77
C GLU A 64 17.84 11.68 2.96
N TYR A 65 17.43 12.10 4.16
CA TYR A 65 17.26 13.51 4.52
C TYR A 65 18.57 14.30 4.40
N LYS A 66 19.73 13.74 4.78
CA LYS A 66 21.03 14.41 4.63
C LYS A 66 21.39 14.70 3.16
N ALA A 67 20.88 13.91 2.21
CA ALA A 67 21.00 14.20 0.78
C ALA A 67 19.99 15.26 0.30
N TRP A 68 18.75 15.21 0.79
CA TRP A 68 17.67 16.13 0.42
C TRP A 68 17.84 17.55 1.01
N ASN A 69 18.20 17.66 2.29
CA ASN A 69 18.40 18.91 3.05
C ASN A 69 19.38 19.89 2.38
N LYS A 70 20.37 19.38 1.64
CA LYS A 70 21.34 20.16 0.86
C LYS A 70 20.71 20.89 -0.34
N LYS A 71 19.56 20.43 -0.83
CA LYS A 71 18.83 20.97 -1.99
C LYS A 71 17.65 21.88 -1.58
N LEU A 72 17.23 21.77 -0.31
CA LEU A 72 16.14 22.55 0.27
C LEU A 72 16.65 23.92 0.75
N ASN A 73 16.00 24.99 0.31
CA ASN A 73 16.14 26.32 0.90
C ASN A 73 15.36 26.42 2.22
N ALA A 74 15.65 27.43 3.06
CA ALA A 74 15.02 27.58 4.37
C ALA A 74 13.49 27.68 4.30
N SER A 75 12.97 28.35 3.28
CA SER A 75 11.54 28.60 3.12
C SER A 75 10.75 27.39 2.57
N GLU A 76 11.43 26.37 2.05
CA GLU A 76 10.85 25.03 1.80
C GLU A 76 10.80 24.20 3.08
N LYS A 77 11.82 24.31 3.96
CA LYS A 77 11.88 23.57 5.24
C LYS A 77 10.75 24.01 6.18
N GLU A 78 10.54 25.31 6.31
CA GLU A 78 9.42 25.86 7.08
C GLU A 78 8.05 25.49 6.49
N LEU A 79 7.94 25.27 5.18
CA LEU A 79 6.70 24.80 4.55
C LEU A 79 6.43 23.31 4.79
N VAL A 80 7.46 22.45 4.78
CA VAL A 80 7.33 21.05 5.22
C VAL A 80 6.91 20.99 6.69
N LYS A 81 7.47 21.87 7.53
CA LYS A 81 7.10 22.04 8.94
C LYS A 81 5.66 22.54 9.13
N GLU A 82 5.19 23.47 8.29
CA GLU A 82 3.79 23.90 8.24
C GLU A 82 2.85 22.75 7.85
N TYR A 83 3.16 22.03 6.77
CA TYR A 83 2.37 20.90 6.29
C TYR A 83 2.29 19.78 7.34
N THR A 84 3.42 19.37 7.93
CA THR A 84 3.43 18.34 8.99
C THR A 84 2.71 18.79 10.26
N GLY A 85 2.74 20.09 10.58
CA GLY A 85 1.96 20.68 11.67
C GLY A 85 0.45 20.69 11.40
N ASN A 86 0.01 20.91 10.17
CA ASN A 86 -1.40 20.85 9.79
C ASN A 86 -1.63 20.49 8.32
N ALA A 87 -1.61 19.19 8.00
CA ALA A 87 -1.81 18.68 6.65
C ALA A 87 -3.26 18.82 6.13
N LYS A 88 -4.23 19.05 7.03
CA LYS A 88 -5.67 18.97 6.72
C LYS A 88 -6.13 20.01 5.68
N PRO A 89 -5.79 21.32 5.76
CA PRO A 89 -6.14 22.30 4.73
C PRO A 89 -5.62 21.91 3.33
N PHE A 90 -4.34 21.54 3.23
CA PHE A 90 -3.70 21.14 1.98
C PHE A 90 -4.41 19.94 1.34
N ASN A 91 -4.55 18.85 2.10
CA ASN A 91 -5.06 17.59 1.57
C ASN A 91 -6.59 17.63 1.37
N THR A 92 -7.33 18.43 2.15
CA THR A 92 -8.77 18.64 1.90
C THR A 92 -8.99 19.46 0.63
N TYR A 93 -8.23 20.55 0.45
CA TYR A 93 -8.27 21.36 -0.77
C TYR A 93 -7.92 20.54 -2.02
N LEU A 94 -6.82 19.80 -1.98
CA LEU A 94 -6.39 18.96 -3.09
C LEU A 94 -7.39 17.86 -3.43
N ARG A 95 -7.93 17.15 -2.44
CA ARG A 95 -8.93 16.08 -2.66
C ARG A 95 -10.26 16.61 -3.16
N ALA A 96 -10.68 17.81 -2.73
CA ALA A 96 -11.90 18.46 -3.21
C ALA A 96 -11.81 18.95 -4.67
N ASN A 97 -10.60 19.20 -5.17
CA ASN A 97 -10.35 19.72 -6.52
C ASN A 97 -9.60 18.71 -7.43
N GLU A 98 -9.60 17.42 -7.12
CA GLU A 98 -8.92 16.38 -7.92
C GLU A 98 -7.43 16.67 -8.21
N GLY A 99 -6.74 17.30 -7.25
CA GLY A 99 -5.34 17.71 -7.39
C GLY A 99 -5.11 18.94 -8.29
N LYS A 100 -6.16 19.59 -8.79
CA LYS A 100 -6.11 20.82 -9.59
C LYS A 100 -5.88 22.03 -8.67
N LEU A 101 -5.23 23.06 -9.22
CA LEU A 101 -4.86 24.30 -8.53
C LEU A 101 -5.53 25.50 -9.22
N GLY A 102 -5.54 26.66 -8.56
CA GLY A 102 -6.06 27.93 -9.08
C GLY A 102 -7.33 28.44 -8.38
N PHE A 103 -7.89 27.66 -7.45
CA PHE A 103 -9.11 28.01 -6.71
C PHE A 103 -8.82 28.74 -5.38
N LYS A 104 -7.58 28.74 -4.90
CA LYS A 104 -7.19 29.46 -3.67
C LYS A 104 -5.70 29.84 -3.71
N PRO A 105 -5.35 31.01 -4.29
CA PRO A 105 -3.97 31.40 -4.61
C PRO A 105 -2.95 31.24 -3.48
N ASP A 106 -3.32 31.48 -2.22
CA ASP A 106 -2.39 31.38 -1.10
C ASP A 106 -2.14 29.94 -0.63
N ILE A 107 -3.06 29.01 -0.90
CA ILE A 107 -2.82 27.57 -0.75
C ILE A 107 -2.10 27.03 -1.99
N ASP A 108 -2.46 27.49 -3.19
CA ASP A 108 -1.82 27.10 -4.46
C ASP A 108 -0.31 27.42 -4.45
N LYS A 109 0.09 28.64 -4.08
CA LYS A 109 1.50 29.05 -3.92
C LYS A 109 2.27 28.13 -2.98
N LYS A 110 1.65 27.72 -1.86
CA LYS A 110 2.26 26.78 -0.91
C LYS A 110 2.34 25.36 -1.49
N ILE A 111 1.32 24.90 -2.21
CA ILE A 111 1.34 23.57 -2.83
C ILE A 111 2.45 23.47 -3.89
N VAL A 112 2.56 24.44 -4.81
CA VAL A 112 3.62 24.46 -5.85
C VAL A 112 5.02 24.34 -5.21
N LYS A 113 5.24 25.06 -4.11
CA LYS A 113 6.51 25.07 -3.39
C LYS A 113 6.80 23.78 -2.60
N LEU A 114 5.76 23.06 -2.15
CA LEU A 114 5.91 21.74 -1.54
C LEU A 114 6.14 20.64 -2.60
N ASP A 115 5.56 20.79 -3.81
CA ASP A 115 5.92 19.97 -4.97
C ASP A 115 7.41 20.17 -5.33
N GLU A 116 7.87 21.42 -5.42
CA GLU A 116 9.29 21.75 -5.68
C GLU A 116 10.23 21.14 -4.63
N ALA A 117 9.87 21.23 -3.36
CA ALA A 117 10.61 20.61 -2.27
C ALA A 117 10.72 19.09 -2.46
N LEU A 118 9.59 18.39 -2.70
CA LEU A 118 9.57 16.93 -2.82
C LEU A 118 10.23 16.41 -4.10
N LYS A 119 10.11 17.12 -5.24
CA LYS A 119 10.81 16.79 -6.51
C LYS A 119 12.33 16.69 -6.35
N LYS A 120 12.92 17.37 -5.36
CA LYS A 120 14.37 17.31 -5.07
C LYS A 120 14.80 16.01 -4.39
N SER A 121 13.88 15.19 -3.90
CA SER A 121 14.15 13.93 -3.20
C SER A 121 13.64 12.72 -4.00
N THR A 122 14.34 11.59 -3.86
CA THR A 122 13.96 10.27 -4.40
C THR A 122 14.52 9.19 -3.49
N VAL A 123 13.77 8.13 -3.19
CA VAL A 123 14.27 7.04 -2.31
C VAL A 123 15.38 6.23 -2.99
N SER A 124 16.51 6.02 -2.31
CA SER A 124 17.69 5.37 -2.89
C SER A 124 17.57 3.84 -3.05
N GLU A 125 16.59 3.24 -2.38
CA GLU A 125 16.23 1.81 -2.43
C GLU A 125 14.71 1.64 -2.26
N THR A 126 14.17 0.49 -2.68
CA THR A 126 12.74 0.16 -2.54
C THR A 126 12.41 -0.09 -1.07
N VAL A 127 11.41 0.61 -0.53
CA VAL A 127 11.09 0.64 0.91
C VAL A 127 9.61 0.34 1.16
N LEU A 128 9.30 -0.32 2.28
CA LEU A 128 7.94 -0.53 2.77
C LEU A 128 7.58 0.57 3.77
N VAL A 129 6.40 1.17 3.62
CA VAL A 129 5.89 2.20 4.53
C VAL A 129 4.46 1.92 4.98
N TYR A 130 4.13 2.45 6.16
CA TYR A 130 2.91 2.16 6.90
C TYR A 130 2.02 3.39 6.99
N ARG A 131 0.71 3.17 6.91
CA ARG A 131 -0.29 4.22 7.15
C ARG A 131 -1.56 3.61 7.76
N GLY A 132 -1.97 4.13 8.91
CA GLY A 132 -3.30 3.86 9.48
C GLY A 132 -4.30 4.90 9.00
N ASP A 133 -5.48 4.46 8.58
CA ASP A 133 -6.56 5.30 8.06
C ASP A 133 -7.93 4.90 8.64
N ASP A 134 -8.87 5.84 8.61
CA ASP A 134 -10.28 5.57 8.92
C ASP A 134 -11.01 5.04 7.67
N THR A 135 -12.13 4.34 7.84
CA THR A 135 -12.86 3.69 6.73
C THR A 135 -13.39 4.66 5.67
N SER A 136 -13.40 5.96 5.96
CA SER A 136 -13.78 7.04 5.05
C SER A 136 -12.89 7.17 3.80
N ILE A 137 -11.74 6.47 3.73
CA ILE A 137 -10.92 6.39 2.50
C ILE A 137 -11.64 5.72 1.31
N PHE A 138 -12.69 4.95 1.58
CA PHE A 138 -13.54 4.30 0.56
C PHE A 138 -14.75 5.17 0.16
N GLY A 139 -15.10 6.16 0.98
CA GLY A 139 -16.30 6.98 0.88
C GLY A 139 -16.81 7.39 2.27
N LYS A 140 -17.45 8.56 2.39
CA LYS A 140 -17.94 9.07 3.70
C LYS A 140 -19.02 8.16 4.30
N GLU A 141 -19.83 7.55 3.44
CA GLU A 141 -20.85 6.55 3.74
C GLU A 141 -20.30 5.31 4.46
N PHE A 142 -19.01 4.99 4.29
CA PHE A 142 -18.35 3.87 4.98
C PHE A 142 -17.82 4.21 6.38
N GLN A 143 -17.83 5.49 6.79
CA GLN A 143 -17.19 5.94 8.03
C GLN A 143 -17.72 5.23 9.29
N ASN A 144 -19.04 4.95 9.35
CA ASN A 144 -19.71 4.35 10.51
C ASN A 144 -20.46 3.05 10.18
N SER A 145 -20.33 2.50 8.96
CA SER A 145 -21.16 1.38 8.46
C SER A 145 -20.38 0.10 8.15
N LEU A 146 -19.07 0.19 7.88
CA LEU A 146 -18.22 -0.95 7.52
C LEU A 146 -17.87 -1.86 8.73
N TYR A 147 -18.27 -1.47 9.93
CA TYR A 147 -17.95 -2.15 11.19
C TYR A 147 -19.20 -2.36 12.05
N GLN A 148 -19.30 -3.55 12.63
CA GLN A 148 -20.28 -3.93 13.65
C GLN A 148 -19.53 -4.20 14.96
N GLY A 149 -19.31 -3.15 15.75
CA GLY A 149 -18.40 -3.18 16.90
C GLY A 149 -16.97 -3.50 16.46
N ASN A 150 -16.35 -4.53 17.05
CA ASN A 150 -14.98 -4.96 16.75
C ASN A 150 -14.84 -5.81 15.46
N LYS A 151 -15.90 -5.98 14.66
CA LYS A 151 -15.89 -6.83 13.46
C LYS A 151 -16.20 -6.05 12.18
N VAL A 152 -15.48 -6.38 11.11
CA VAL A 152 -15.70 -5.85 9.76
C VAL A 152 -16.92 -6.54 9.13
N ASP A 153 -17.83 -5.76 8.54
CA ASP A 153 -18.94 -6.31 7.77
C ASP A 153 -18.41 -7.08 6.55
N ARG A 154 -18.75 -8.37 6.46
CA ARG A 154 -18.19 -9.28 5.45
C ARG A 154 -18.73 -9.04 4.05
N GLU A 155 -19.97 -8.55 3.90
CA GLU A 155 -20.54 -8.29 2.58
C GLU A 155 -20.05 -6.95 2.03
N LEU A 156 -20.01 -5.91 2.87
CA LEU A 156 -19.43 -4.61 2.51
C LEU A 156 -17.93 -4.74 2.22
N PHE A 157 -17.17 -5.48 3.05
CA PHE A 157 -15.77 -5.74 2.77
C PHE A 157 -15.57 -6.49 1.44
N ARG A 158 -16.41 -7.48 1.12
CA ARG A 158 -16.34 -8.17 -0.17
C ARG A 158 -16.57 -7.19 -1.33
N LYS A 159 -17.62 -6.35 -1.27
CA LYS A 159 -17.91 -5.32 -2.28
C LYS A 159 -16.72 -4.38 -2.47
N LEU A 160 -16.14 -3.88 -1.36
CA LEU A 160 -14.97 -3.00 -1.39
C LEU A 160 -13.73 -3.67 -1.97
N ARG A 161 -13.42 -4.90 -1.57
CA ARG A 161 -12.30 -5.67 -2.15
C ARG A 161 -12.49 -5.88 -3.64
N ASP A 162 -13.69 -6.31 -4.06
CA ASP A 162 -13.99 -6.61 -5.46
C ASP A 162 -14.00 -5.32 -6.33
N GLN A 163 -14.28 -4.15 -5.73
CA GLN A 163 -14.19 -2.82 -6.33
C GLN A 163 -12.74 -2.28 -6.43
N TYR A 164 -11.93 -2.43 -5.39
CA TYR A 164 -10.64 -1.74 -5.24
C TYR A 164 -9.40 -2.62 -5.50
N GLN A 165 -9.46 -3.93 -5.25
CA GLN A 165 -8.29 -4.81 -5.40
C GLN A 165 -7.90 -4.97 -6.89
N GLY A 166 -6.60 -4.92 -7.17
CA GLY A 166 -6.06 -4.92 -8.53
C GLY A 166 -6.27 -3.61 -9.30
N LYS A 167 -6.88 -2.58 -8.69
CA LYS A 167 -7.11 -1.27 -9.33
C LYS A 167 -6.05 -0.25 -8.91
N THR A 168 -5.90 0.78 -9.74
CA THR A 168 -5.11 1.97 -9.42
C THR A 168 -6.01 3.09 -8.90
N LYS A 169 -5.62 3.72 -7.80
CA LYS A 169 -6.21 4.94 -7.25
C LYS A 169 -5.18 6.06 -7.25
N THR A 170 -5.61 7.29 -7.51
CA THR A 170 -4.81 8.50 -7.28
C THR A 170 -5.12 9.03 -5.87
N GLU A 171 -4.10 9.26 -5.06
CA GLU A 171 -4.23 10.12 -3.87
C GLU A 171 -3.92 11.56 -4.30
N TYR A 172 -4.96 12.40 -4.34
CA TYR A 172 -4.86 13.79 -4.79
C TYR A 172 -4.17 14.70 -3.77
N GLY A 173 -4.29 14.40 -2.47
CA GLY A 173 -3.52 15.06 -1.41
C GLY A 173 -2.07 14.56 -1.35
N TYR A 174 -1.23 15.19 -0.52
CA TYR A 174 0.05 14.60 -0.16
C TYR A 174 -0.16 13.38 0.74
N LEU A 175 0.68 12.35 0.57
CA LEU A 175 0.53 11.07 1.26
C LEU A 175 1.61 10.91 2.34
N SER A 176 1.28 11.34 3.55
CA SER A 176 2.06 11.07 4.76
C SER A 176 2.01 9.58 5.13
N THR A 177 3.18 8.95 5.26
CA THR A 177 3.37 7.55 5.68
C THR A 177 4.52 7.46 6.68
N SER A 178 4.67 6.35 7.40
CA SER A 178 5.82 6.12 8.29
C SER A 178 6.70 4.97 7.82
N LEU A 179 8.00 5.07 8.08
CA LEU A 179 8.94 3.95 7.92
C LEU A 179 8.69 2.79 8.90
N VAL A 180 7.90 2.99 9.97
CA VAL A 180 7.65 1.96 11.00
C VAL A 180 6.17 1.64 11.20
N SER A 181 5.89 0.36 11.47
CA SER A 181 4.61 -0.13 11.95
C SER A 181 4.44 0.28 13.42
N ASN A 182 3.83 1.44 13.67
CA ASN A 182 3.51 1.84 15.05
C ASN A 182 2.14 1.31 15.51
N GLN A 183 1.98 1.15 16.83
CA GLN A 183 0.73 0.68 17.42
C GLN A 183 -0.47 1.60 17.13
N GLN A 184 -0.24 2.91 16.91
CA GLN A 184 -1.32 3.85 16.59
C GLN A 184 -1.99 3.53 15.25
N PHE A 185 -1.25 3.02 14.27
CA PHE A 185 -1.81 2.55 13.01
C PHE A 185 -2.48 1.17 13.14
N ALA A 186 -1.95 0.28 13.99
CA ALA A 186 -2.59 -1.00 14.30
C ALA A 186 -3.93 -0.86 15.04
N MET A 187 -4.21 0.32 15.61
CA MET A 187 -5.49 0.69 16.24
C MET A 187 -6.44 1.44 15.28
N ARG A 188 -6.08 1.66 14.01
CA ARG A 188 -6.98 2.20 12.99
C ARG A 188 -7.75 1.06 12.30
N PRO A 189 -8.98 1.31 11.80
CA PRO A 189 -9.77 0.29 11.12
C PRO A 189 -9.15 -0.13 9.78
N ILE A 190 -8.43 0.78 9.11
CA ILE A 190 -7.60 0.46 7.95
C ILE A 190 -6.12 0.53 8.32
N LEU A 191 -5.36 -0.49 7.95
CA LEU A 191 -3.90 -0.48 7.97
C LEU A 191 -3.36 -0.73 6.55
N THR A 192 -2.80 0.29 5.92
CA THR A 192 -2.17 0.20 4.60
C THR A 192 -0.66 0.02 4.74
N THR A 193 -0.11 -0.85 3.91
CA THR A 193 1.33 -1.05 3.68
C THR A 193 1.63 -0.79 2.22
N LEU A 194 2.54 0.14 1.93
CA LEU A 194 2.88 0.56 0.58
C LEU A 194 4.34 0.22 0.25
N LYS A 195 4.57 -0.53 -0.84
CA LYS A 195 5.88 -0.64 -1.48
C LYS A 195 6.12 0.66 -2.26
N VAL A 196 7.11 1.45 -1.83
CA VAL A 196 7.62 2.63 -2.53
C VAL A 196 8.85 2.20 -3.34
N PRO A 197 8.82 2.22 -4.68
CA PRO A 197 9.93 1.72 -5.49
C PRO A 197 11.14 2.65 -5.46
N LYS A 198 12.34 2.09 -5.57
CA LYS A 198 13.59 2.85 -5.76
C LYS A 198 13.42 3.90 -6.85
N GLY A 199 13.83 5.14 -6.56
CA GLY A 199 13.74 6.27 -7.49
C GLY A 199 12.43 7.05 -7.43
N ALA A 200 11.37 6.55 -6.77
CA ALA A 200 10.16 7.32 -6.55
C ALA A 200 10.44 8.57 -5.70
N HIS A 201 9.79 9.68 -6.04
CA HIS A 201 9.85 10.91 -5.27
C HIS A 201 9.20 10.72 -3.90
N ALA A 202 9.96 10.94 -2.83
CA ALA A 202 9.47 11.04 -1.46
C ALA A 202 10.53 11.71 -0.57
N GLY A 203 10.12 12.43 0.47
CA GLY A 203 11.01 13.07 1.45
C GLY A 203 10.87 12.44 2.83
N TYR A 204 11.97 12.07 3.48
CA TYR A 204 11.94 11.78 4.93
C TYR A 204 11.90 13.11 5.68
N VAL A 205 10.76 13.43 6.29
CA VAL A 205 10.49 14.78 6.82
C VAL A 205 10.76 14.93 8.32
N ASP A 206 10.94 13.83 9.07
CA ASP A 206 10.97 13.87 10.55
C ASP A 206 11.93 14.94 11.13
N ASN A 207 13.12 15.10 10.55
CA ASN A 207 14.12 16.11 10.94
C ASN A 207 13.62 17.57 10.83
N ILE A 208 12.65 17.88 9.97
CA ILE A 208 12.01 19.21 9.82
C ILE A 208 10.51 19.21 10.14
N SER A 209 9.91 18.05 10.43
CA SER A 209 8.53 17.93 10.89
C SER A 209 8.29 18.73 12.17
N LEU A 210 7.07 19.27 12.35
CA LEU A 210 6.63 19.79 13.65
C LEU A 210 6.50 18.67 14.70
N TYR A 211 6.18 17.45 14.25
CA TYR A 211 6.01 16.27 15.10
C TYR A 211 7.15 15.26 14.84
N LYS A 212 8.11 15.21 15.77
CA LYS A 212 9.26 14.29 15.74
C LYS A 212 8.86 12.86 16.11
N GLY A 213 9.63 11.88 15.66
CA GLY A 213 9.42 10.47 15.99
C GLY A 213 8.20 9.84 15.33
N GLN A 214 7.67 10.45 14.27
CA GLN A 214 6.68 9.83 13.38
C GLN A 214 7.37 8.97 12.30
N TYR A 215 8.68 9.17 12.10
CA TYR A 215 9.51 8.53 11.07
C TYR A 215 8.90 8.73 9.68
N GLU A 216 8.36 9.93 9.44
CA GLU A 216 7.49 10.19 8.29
C GLU A 216 8.26 10.21 6.97
N LEU A 217 7.83 9.37 6.03
CA LEU A 217 8.13 9.48 4.62
C LEU A 217 6.91 10.11 3.92
N LEU A 218 7.09 11.34 3.44
CA LEU A 218 6.07 12.12 2.76
C LEU A 218 6.18 11.91 1.25
N LEU A 219 5.12 11.37 0.63
CA LEU A 219 5.02 11.21 -0.82
C LEU A 219 4.27 12.41 -1.46
N PRO A 220 4.61 12.78 -2.70
CA PRO A 220 3.94 13.84 -3.45
C PRO A 220 2.43 13.68 -3.55
N ARG A 221 1.76 14.79 -3.83
CA ARG A 221 0.38 14.79 -4.29
C ARG A 221 0.23 14.13 -5.66
N ASN A 222 -0.97 13.68 -5.97
CA ASN A 222 -1.30 12.89 -7.18
C ASN A 222 -0.53 11.56 -7.26
N THR A 223 -0.06 11.01 -6.14
CA THR A 223 0.61 9.70 -6.10
C THR A 223 -0.36 8.62 -6.57
N LYS A 224 0.03 7.87 -7.60
CA LYS A 224 -0.72 6.71 -8.11
C LYS A 224 -0.34 5.46 -7.32
N ILE A 225 -1.35 4.72 -6.89
CA ILE A 225 -1.20 3.55 -6.02
C ILE A 225 -2.02 2.41 -6.64
N ARG A 226 -1.38 1.28 -6.94
CA ARG A 226 -2.10 0.03 -7.23
C ARG A 226 -2.36 -0.70 -5.91
N ILE A 227 -3.61 -1.06 -5.64
CA ILE A 227 -3.96 -1.90 -4.49
C ILE A 227 -3.73 -3.35 -4.90
N ASP A 228 -2.75 -4.00 -4.29
CA ASP A 228 -2.32 -5.36 -4.64
C ASP A 228 -3.18 -6.41 -3.94
N LYS A 229 -3.43 -6.25 -2.63
CA LYS A 229 -4.34 -7.10 -1.85
C LYS A 229 -5.15 -6.30 -0.83
N MET A 230 -6.35 -6.80 -0.52
CA MET A 230 -7.13 -6.38 0.65
C MET A 230 -7.62 -7.63 1.40
N TYR A 231 -7.39 -7.68 2.71
CA TYR A 231 -7.80 -8.79 3.58
C TYR A 231 -8.08 -8.31 5.00
N ILE A 232 -8.76 -9.13 5.80
CA ILE A 232 -9.05 -8.83 7.21
C ILE A 232 -8.02 -9.54 8.08
N ILE A 233 -7.46 -8.83 9.06
CA ILE A 233 -6.61 -9.37 10.13
C ILE A 233 -7.25 -9.07 11.50
N VAL A 234 -6.82 -9.77 12.55
CA VAL A 234 -7.24 -9.52 13.94
C VAL A 234 -6.09 -8.88 14.70
N ASN A 235 -6.25 -7.62 15.11
CA ASN A 235 -5.30 -6.86 15.93
C ASN A 235 -5.88 -6.65 17.32
N LYS A 236 -5.25 -7.24 18.36
CA LYS A 236 -5.61 -7.06 19.78
C LYS A 236 -7.11 -7.20 20.11
N GLY A 237 -7.80 -8.14 19.45
CA GLY A 237 -9.23 -8.42 19.68
C GLY A 237 -10.21 -7.55 18.88
N SER A 238 -9.72 -6.73 17.94
CA SER A 238 -10.53 -6.07 16.91
C SER A 238 -10.05 -6.43 15.51
N GLU A 239 -10.95 -6.41 14.53
CA GLU A 239 -10.61 -6.67 13.14
C GLU A 239 -10.08 -5.39 12.45
N THR A 240 -9.08 -5.54 11.58
CA THR A 240 -8.51 -4.45 10.77
C THR A 240 -8.53 -4.86 9.31
N ILE A 241 -8.95 -3.96 8.43
CA ILE A 241 -8.78 -4.13 6.98
C ILE A 241 -7.32 -3.80 6.64
N LYS A 242 -6.55 -4.84 6.31
CA LYS A 242 -5.17 -4.74 5.86
C LYS A 242 -5.13 -4.57 4.35
N ILE A 243 -4.42 -3.54 3.91
CA ILE A 243 -4.21 -3.25 2.49
C ILE A 243 -2.71 -3.41 2.19
N GLU A 244 -2.39 -4.20 1.18
CA GLU A 244 -1.09 -4.21 0.51
C GLU A 244 -1.22 -3.41 -0.80
N ALA A 245 -0.26 -2.52 -1.05
CA ALA A 245 -0.28 -1.68 -2.24
C ALA A 245 1.14 -1.34 -2.73
N THR A 246 1.23 -0.95 -4.00
CA THR A 246 2.47 -0.51 -4.65
C THR A 246 2.29 0.89 -5.22
N VAL A 247 3.19 1.79 -4.88
CA VAL A 247 3.29 3.11 -5.51
C VAL A 247 3.80 2.93 -6.94
N LEU A 248 3.10 3.53 -7.89
CA LEU A 248 3.49 3.53 -9.30
C LEU A 248 4.37 4.76 -9.58
N PRO A 249 5.39 4.64 -10.47
CA PRO A 249 6.18 5.78 -10.94
C PRO A 249 5.37 6.76 -11.81
#